data_AF-A0A1S3R4I8-F1
#
_entry.id   AF-A0A1S3R4I8-F1
#
_cell.length_a   1.000
_cell.length_b   1.000
_cell.length_c   1.000
_cell.angle_alpha   90.00
_cell.angle_beta   90.00
_cell.angle_gamma   90.00
#
_symmetry.space_group_name_H-M   'P 1'
#
loop_
_entity.id
_entity.type
_entity.pdbx_description
1 polymer ?
#
loop_
_entity_poly.entity_id
_entity_poly.type
_entity_poly.pdbx_seq_one_letter_code
_entity_poly.pdbx_strand_id
1 'polypeptide(L)'
;MVNLSVLGGGQAGRAMLLQRWICPTLLSAASGHRSAVLKKDTPFRHKLKHTRLFRSPSNTDDMAEEAKKLAGYAAVDNHVQNNQVVGVGSGSTIVYAVDRLAERVRQEKLNIICVPTSFQARQLILQHGLTLSDLDRHPELDVAIDGADEVDAALTLIKGGG
;
A
#
# COMPACT_ATOMS: atom_id res chain seq x y z
N MET A 1 1.95 -8.20 -6.91
CA MET A 1 3.00 -8.31 -5.87
C MET A 1 2.96 -7.01 -5.07
N VAL A 2 3.03 -7.07 -3.75
CA VAL A 2 2.97 -5.86 -2.90
C VAL A 2 4.36 -5.65 -2.32
N ASN A 3 4.95 -4.51 -2.67
CA ASN A 3 6.28 -4.13 -2.24
C ASN A 3 6.14 -2.80 -1.50
N LEU A 4 6.33 -2.84 -0.18
CA LEU A 4 6.33 -1.67 0.69
C LEU A 4 7.67 -1.63 1.40
N SER A 5 8.30 -0.47 1.37
CA SER A 5 9.57 -0.16 2.01
C SER A 5 9.33 0.73 3.21
N VAL A 6 10.02 0.44 4.32
CA VAL A 6 10.10 1.30 5.49
C VAL A 6 11.57 1.60 5.73
N LEU A 7 11.92 2.87 5.92
CA LEU A 7 13.28 3.32 6.16
C LEU A 7 13.32 4.06 7.49
N GLY A 8 13.98 3.53 8.52
CA GLY A 8 14.17 4.21 9.81
C GLY A 8 15.38 5.14 9.80
N GLY A 9 15.22 6.36 10.33
CA GLY A 9 16.28 7.29 10.68
C GLY A 9 16.63 7.16 12.17
N GLY A 10 17.91 7.06 12.48
CA GLY A 10 18.40 7.02 13.86
C GLY A 10 19.81 7.58 13.94
N GLN A 11 20.06 8.37 14.98
CA GLN A 11 21.41 8.85 15.29
C GLN A 11 22.38 7.68 15.46
N ALA A 12 23.55 7.82 14.83
CA ALA A 12 24.71 6.94 14.92
C ALA A 12 24.49 5.46 14.54
N GLY A 13 24.68 5.16 13.25
CA GLY A 13 25.36 3.93 12.83
C GLY A 13 24.61 2.60 12.97
N ARG A 14 23.27 2.58 12.98
CA ARG A 14 22.48 1.33 12.92
C ARG A 14 21.64 1.28 11.65
N ALA A 15 21.66 0.10 11.03
CA ALA A 15 21.23 -0.18 9.66
C ALA A 15 19.82 0.31 9.31
N MET A 16 19.72 0.84 8.09
CA MET A 16 18.51 1.10 7.33
C MET A 16 17.66 -0.19 7.31
N LEU A 17 16.60 -0.25 8.11
CA LEU A 17 15.81 -1.47 8.27
C LEU A 17 14.78 -1.59 7.16
N LEU A 18 15.23 -1.96 5.97
CA LEU A 18 14.34 -2.22 4.87
C LEU A 18 13.64 -3.58 5.12
N GLN A 19 12.32 -3.56 5.23
CA GLN A 19 11.53 -4.78 5.46
C GLN A 19 10.63 -5.05 4.27
N ARG A 20 10.63 -6.29 3.79
CA ARG A 20 9.78 -6.74 2.70
C ARG A 20 8.51 -7.37 3.26
N TRP A 21 7.37 -6.76 2.99
CA TRP A 21 6.06 -7.27 3.38
C TRP A 21 5.44 -8.09 2.24
N ILE A 22 5.64 -9.41 2.28
CA ILE A 22 4.94 -10.35 1.40
C ILE A 22 3.77 -10.92 2.20
N CYS A 23 2.54 -10.65 1.79
CA CYS A 23 1.35 -11.24 2.41
C CYS A 23 1.41 -12.78 2.31
N PRO A 24 1.52 -13.54 3.43
CA PRO A 24 1.75 -14.99 3.39
C PRO A 24 0.53 -15.83 3.00
N THR A 25 -0.68 -15.26 2.99
CA THR A 25 -1.94 -16.00 2.75
C THR A 25 -2.11 -16.53 1.32
N LEU A 26 -1.17 -16.25 0.42
CA LEU A 26 -1.19 -16.67 -0.98
C LEU A 26 -0.61 -18.06 -1.27
N LEU A 27 -0.08 -18.80 -0.28
CA LEU A 27 0.56 -20.10 -0.53
C LEU A 27 -0.33 -21.35 -0.28
N SER A 28 -1.55 -21.21 0.27
CA SER A 28 -2.33 -22.36 0.77
C SER A 28 -3.64 -22.69 0.04
N ALA A 29 -3.95 -22.06 -1.10
CA ALA A 29 -5.24 -22.27 -1.77
C ALA A 29 -5.10 -22.80 -3.21
N ALA A 30 -4.53 -24.00 -3.37
CA ALA A 30 -4.51 -24.71 -4.65
C ALA A 30 -4.72 -26.23 -4.47
N SER A 31 -5.86 -26.63 -3.92
CA SER A 31 -6.31 -28.03 -4.02
C SER A 31 -7.82 -28.12 -3.80
N GLY A 32 -8.59 -28.30 -4.88
CA GLY A 32 -10.04 -28.48 -4.79
C GLY A 32 -10.72 -28.58 -6.15
N HIS A 33 -10.58 -29.72 -6.81
CA HIS A 33 -11.43 -30.11 -7.94
C HIS A 33 -12.90 -30.24 -7.52
N ARG A 34 -13.85 -29.83 -8.38
CA ARG A 34 -15.04 -30.61 -8.79
C ARG A 34 -15.78 -29.95 -9.96
N SER A 35 -16.00 -30.76 -10.99
CA SER A 35 -16.78 -30.50 -12.20
C SER A 35 -18.30 -30.47 -11.94
N ALA A 36 -19.05 -29.69 -12.73
CA ALA A 36 -20.46 -29.98 -13.04
C ALA A 36 -20.91 -29.34 -14.38
N VAL A 37 -20.91 -30.19 -15.42
CA VAL A 37 -21.90 -30.43 -16.49
C VAL A 37 -22.92 -29.33 -16.90
N LEU A 38 -22.75 -28.87 -18.16
CA LEU A 38 -23.72 -28.62 -19.25
C LEU A 38 -25.25 -28.61 -19.01
N LYS A 39 -25.93 -27.57 -19.51
CA LYS A 39 -27.15 -27.68 -20.34
C LYS A 39 -27.13 -26.67 -21.50
N LYS A 40 -27.60 -27.13 -22.67
CA LYS A 40 -27.55 -26.50 -23.99
C LYS A 40 -28.85 -25.74 -24.36
N ASP A 41 -28.76 -25.02 -25.49
CA ASP A 41 -29.82 -24.62 -26.47
C ASP A 41 -30.57 -23.30 -26.15
N THR A 42 -30.79 -22.31 -27.04
CA THR A 42 -30.76 -22.14 -28.52
C THR A 42 -30.72 -20.62 -28.90
N PRO A 43 -30.59 -20.21 -30.18
CA PRO A 43 -30.03 -18.91 -30.58
C PRO A 43 -31.08 -17.83 -30.89
N PHE A 44 -30.81 -16.57 -30.53
CA PHE A 44 -31.41 -15.42 -31.23
C PHE A 44 -30.45 -14.23 -31.26
N ARG A 45 -30.13 -13.79 -32.47
CA ARG A 45 -29.16 -12.76 -32.82
C ARG A 45 -29.91 -11.44 -33.06
N HIS A 46 -29.55 -10.37 -32.34
CA HIS A 46 -29.35 -8.99 -32.84
C HIS A 46 -29.49 -7.92 -31.75
N LYS A 47 -28.38 -7.24 -31.42
CA LYS A 47 -28.13 -5.79 -31.63
C LYS A 47 -26.93 -5.36 -30.78
N LEU A 48 -25.90 -4.87 -31.46
CA LEU A 48 -24.74 -4.19 -30.88
C LEU A 48 -25.23 -2.97 -30.08
N LYS A 49 -25.09 -3.04 -28.76
CA LYS A 49 -24.97 -1.87 -27.90
C LYS A 49 -23.54 -1.92 -27.38
N HIS A 50 -22.79 -0.85 -27.61
CA HIS A 50 -21.44 -0.68 -27.06
C HIS A 50 -21.57 -0.40 -25.56
N THR A 51 -22.05 -1.39 -24.81
CA THR A 51 -22.04 -1.39 -23.36
C THR A 51 -20.57 -1.50 -22.98
N ARG A 52 -20.02 -0.48 -22.32
CA ARG A 52 -18.74 -0.64 -21.61
C ARG A 52 -18.92 -1.87 -20.73
N LEU A 53 -18.25 -2.96 -21.09
CA LEU A 53 -18.26 -4.20 -20.32
C LEU A 53 -17.78 -3.81 -18.93
N PHE A 54 -18.70 -3.74 -17.98
CA PHE A 54 -18.37 -3.72 -16.56
C PHE A 54 -17.61 -5.02 -16.33
N ARG A 55 -16.28 -4.93 -16.33
CA ARG A 55 -15.42 -6.04 -15.95
C ARG A 55 -15.71 -6.24 -14.46
N SER A 56 -16.39 -7.32 -14.13
CA SER A 56 -16.53 -7.74 -12.74
C SER A 56 -15.12 -7.86 -12.16
N PRO A 57 -14.81 -7.26 -10.99
CA PRO A 57 -13.51 -7.42 -10.37
C PRO A 57 -13.19 -8.92 -10.28
N SER A 58 -12.01 -9.27 -10.77
CA SER A 58 -11.55 -10.66 -10.71
C SER A 58 -11.05 -10.93 -9.30
N ASN A 59 -11.27 -12.14 -8.76
CA ASN A 59 -10.80 -12.51 -7.41
C ASN A 59 -9.32 -12.16 -7.16
N THR A 60 -8.50 -12.11 -8.22
CA THR A 60 -7.09 -11.70 -8.15
C THR A 60 -6.87 -10.22 -7.87
N ASP A 61 -7.75 -9.33 -8.36
CA ASP A 61 -7.68 -7.89 -8.07
C ASP A 61 -7.99 -7.64 -6.59
N ASP A 62 -9.02 -8.32 -6.06
CA ASP A 62 -9.40 -8.23 -4.65
C ASP A 62 -8.30 -8.74 -3.72
N MET A 63 -7.65 -9.86 -4.07
CA MET A 63 -6.50 -10.39 -3.32
C MET A 63 -5.31 -9.44 -3.31
N ALA A 64 -5.07 -8.74 -4.42
CA ALA A 64 -3.95 -7.79 -4.52
C ALA A 64 -4.20 -6.54 -3.66
N GLU A 65 -5.40 -5.99 -3.67
CA GLU A 65 -5.76 -4.85 -2.82
C GLU A 65 -5.73 -5.21 -1.34
N GLU A 66 -6.21 -6.40 -0.95
CA GLU A 66 -6.13 -6.85 0.43
C GLU A 66 -4.66 -7.03 0.88
N ALA A 67 -3.80 -7.57 0.01
CA ALA A 67 -2.38 -7.66 0.31
C ALA A 67 -1.73 -6.27 0.49
N LYS A 68 -2.14 -5.27 -0.31
CA LYS A 68 -1.65 -3.88 -0.18
C LYS A 68 -2.05 -3.28 1.14
N LYS A 69 -3.30 -3.50 1.52
CA LYS A 69 -3.85 -3.05 2.79
C LYS A 69 -3.11 -3.66 3.97
N LEU A 70 -2.96 -4.98 4.01
CA LEU A 70 -2.24 -5.68 5.08
C LEU A 70 -0.78 -5.22 5.20
N ALA A 71 -0.07 -5.02 4.09
CA ALA A 71 1.29 -4.51 4.09
C ALA A 71 1.35 -3.06 4.63
N GLY A 72 0.47 -2.17 4.13
CA GLY A 72 0.39 -0.79 4.59
C GLY A 72 0.13 -0.67 6.08
N TYR A 73 -0.80 -1.50 6.59
CA TYR A 73 -1.17 -1.52 8.00
C TYR A 73 0.00 -2.02 8.85
N ALA A 74 0.61 -3.13 8.46
CA ALA A 74 1.73 -3.72 9.19
C ALA A 74 2.95 -2.77 9.24
N ALA A 75 3.23 -2.02 8.17
CA ALA A 75 4.30 -1.03 8.20
C ALA A 75 4.05 0.07 9.25
N VAL A 76 2.84 0.60 9.30
CA VAL A 76 2.48 1.65 10.27
C VAL A 76 2.45 1.11 11.70
N ASP A 77 1.83 -0.05 11.92
CA ASP A 77 1.69 -0.64 13.26
C ASP A 77 3.04 -0.98 13.89
N ASN A 78 4.00 -1.46 13.09
CA ASN A 78 5.29 -1.93 13.61
C ASN A 78 6.36 -0.84 13.70
N HIS A 79 6.28 0.22 12.89
CA HIS A 79 7.39 1.18 12.74
C HIS A 79 7.06 2.61 13.11
N VAL A 80 5.78 3.02 13.11
CA VAL A 80 5.42 4.39 13.48
C VAL A 80 5.15 4.51 14.97
N GLN A 81 5.85 5.45 15.59
CA GLN A 81 5.79 5.78 17.01
C GLN A 81 5.41 7.24 17.21
N ASN A 82 4.93 7.58 18.41
CA ASN A 82 4.57 8.94 18.76
C ASN A 82 5.77 9.91 18.65
N ASN A 83 5.51 11.17 18.29
CA ASN A 83 6.51 12.24 18.12
C ASN A 83 7.53 12.00 17.00
N GLN A 84 7.15 11.27 15.94
CA GLN A 84 8.01 11.05 14.78
C GLN A 84 7.69 11.96 13.59
N VAL A 85 8.72 12.28 12.83
CA VAL A 85 8.65 12.82 11.47
C VAL A 85 8.67 11.66 10.47
N VAL A 86 7.56 11.51 9.76
CA VAL A 86 7.28 10.39 8.85
C VAL A 86 7.34 10.86 7.40
N GLY A 87 8.26 10.31 6.61
CA GLY A 87 8.24 10.39 5.16
C GLY A 87 7.10 9.57 4.57
N VAL A 88 6.25 10.17 3.75
CA VAL A 88 5.08 9.53 3.14
C VAL A 88 5.27 9.43 1.64
N GLY A 89 5.38 8.18 1.18
CA GLY A 89 5.52 7.78 -0.20
C GLY A 89 4.30 8.03 -1.09
N SER A 90 4.30 7.40 -2.27
CA SER A 90 3.19 7.50 -3.24
C SER A 90 2.77 6.12 -3.75
N GLY A 91 1.62 6.08 -4.43
CA GLY A 91 1.09 4.86 -5.04
C GLY A 91 -0.01 4.17 -4.24
N SER A 92 -0.65 3.17 -4.86
CA SER A 92 -1.87 2.54 -4.32
C SER A 92 -1.68 1.87 -2.96
N THR A 93 -0.48 1.37 -2.67
CA THR A 93 -0.20 0.73 -1.36
C THR A 93 -0.14 1.76 -0.23
N ILE A 94 0.33 2.97 -0.53
CA ILE A 94 0.50 4.04 0.48
C ILE A 94 -0.83 4.62 0.93
N VAL A 95 -1.88 4.54 0.10
CA VAL A 95 -3.25 4.88 0.50
C VAL A 95 -3.61 4.18 1.81
N TYR A 96 -3.44 2.86 1.87
CA TYR A 96 -3.77 2.09 3.06
C TYR A 96 -2.84 2.36 4.26
N ALA A 97 -1.58 2.69 4.02
CA ALA A 97 -0.67 3.10 5.11
C ALA A 97 -1.12 4.43 5.72
N VAL A 98 -1.48 5.43 4.90
CA VAL A 98 -1.96 6.71 5.41
C VAL A 98 -3.32 6.57 6.10
N ASP A 99 -4.22 5.74 5.57
CA ASP A 99 -5.49 5.42 6.22
C ASP A 99 -5.26 4.89 7.65
N ARG A 100 -4.35 3.92 7.79
CA ARG A 100 -4.00 3.33 9.09
C ARG A 100 -3.31 4.32 10.02
N LEU A 101 -2.40 5.15 9.50
CA LEU A 101 -1.72 6.18 10.26
C LEU A 101 -2.72 7.19 10.83
N ALA A 102 -3.66 7.65 10.01
CA ALA A 102 -4.71 8.57 10.43
C ALA A 102 -5.64 7.96 11.48
N GLU A 103 -5.95 6.66 11.35
CA GLU A 103 -6.68 5.92 12.38
C GLU A 103 -5.95 5.95 13.73
N ARG A 104 -4.67 5.58 13.75
CA ARG A 104 -3.86 5.57 14.98
C ARG A 104 -3.69 6.96 15.58
N VAL A 105 -3.43 7.98 14.76
CA VAL A 105 -3.35 9.38 15.23
C VAL A 105 -4.64 9.79 15.94
N ARG A 106 -5.82 9.44 15.41
CA ARG A 106 -7.10 9.75 16.06
C ARG A 106 -7.34 8.95 17.34
N GLN A 107 -7.06 7.64 17.33
CA GLN A 107 -7.34 6.73 18.44
C GLN A 107 -6.36 6.89 19.60
N GLU A 108 -5.06 6.93 19.29
CA GLU A 108 -3.97 6.97 20.26
C GLU A 108 -3.48 8.40 20.55
N LYS A 109 -3.99 9.40 19.82
CA LYS A 109 -3.56 10.82 19.91
C LYS A 109 -2.07 11.01 19.63
N LEU A 110 -1.56 10.29 18.63
CA LEU A 110 -0.16 10.42 18.21
C LEU A 110 0.10 11.80 17.62
N ASN A 111 1.21 12.41 18.02
CA ASN A 111 1.76 13.61 17.43
C ASN A 111 2.74 13.20 16.32
N ILE A 112 2.27 13.19 15.07
CA ILE A 112 3.06 12.77 13.90
C ILE A 112 3.13 13.94 12.91
N ILE A 113 4.32 14.15 12.34
CA ILE A 113 4.54 15.11 11.27
C ILE A 113 4.78 14.32 9.97
N CYS A 114 4.05 14.62 8.90
CA CYS A 114 4.16 13.91 7.63
C CYS A 114 4.87 14.77 6.59
N VAL A 115 5.90 14.22 5.94
CA VAL A 115 6.64 14.85 4.85
C VAL A 115 6.37 14.08 3.54
N PRO A 116 5.69 14.67 2.55
CA PRO A 116 5.29 13.95 1.32
C PRO A 116 6.45 13.80 0.32
N THR A 117 6.47 12.70 -0.43
CA THR A 117 7.40 12.52 -1.57
C THR A 117 6.85 13.05 -2.91
N SER A 118 5.56 13.37 -3.00
CA SER A 118 4.92 13.87 -4.21
C SER A 118 3.69 14.74 -3.92
N PHE A 119 3.13 15.34 -4.98
CA PHE A 119 1.85 16.04 -4.87
C PHE A 119 0.70 15.10 -4.44
N GLN A 120 0.67 13.87 -4.96
CA GLN A 120 -0.36 12.89 -4.60
C GLN A 120 -0.29 12.54 -3.10
N ALA A 121 0.91 12.28 -2.60
CA ALA A 121 1.16 12.02 -1.18
C ALA A 121 0.71 13.20 -0.31
N ARG A 122 1.04 14.42 -0.74
CA ARG A 122 0.63 15.65 -0.05
C ARG A 122 -0.88 15.76 0.07
N GLN A 123 -1.62 15.51 -1.02
CA GLN A 123 -3.09 15.56 -0.99
C GLN A 123 -3.66 14.48 -0.07
N LEU A 124 -3.11 13.27 -0.12
CA LEU A 124 -3.55 12.16 0.72
C LEU A 124 -3.39 12.45 2.22
N ILE A 125 -2.25 13.04 2.63
CA ILE A 125 -2.01 13.49 4.02
C ILE A 125 -3.09 14.51 4.45
N LEU A 126 -3.32 15.53 3.62
CA LEU A 126 -4.27 16.60 3.91
C LEU A 126 -5.72 16.09 4.02
N GLN A 127 -6.12 15.20 3.10
CA GLN A 127 -7.45 14.59 3.11
C GLN A 127 -7.71 13.78 4.38
N HIS A 128 -6.67 13.20 4.97
CA HIS A 128 -6.74 12.45 6.22
C HIS A 128 -6.61 13.31 7.48
N GLY A 129 -6.43 14.62 7.34
CA GLY A 129 -6.28 15.55 8.47
C GLY A 129 -4.98 15.36 9.24
N LEU A 130 -3.94 14.81 8.60
CA LEU A 130 -2.62 14.63 9.21
C LEU A 130 -1.79 15.92 9.11
N THR A 131 -0.88 16.12 10.06
CA THR A 131 0.02 17.27 10.08
C THR A 131 1.00 17.20 8.92
N LEU A 132 0.96 18.18 8.03
CA LEU A 132 1.83 18.27 6.86
C LEU A 132 3.07 19.14 7.14
N SER A 133 4.23 18.71 6.64
CA SER A 133 5.45 19.51 6.58
C SER A 133 6.26 19.22 5.30
N ASP A 134 7.51 19.67 5.27
CA ASP A 134 8.46 19.57 4.17
C ASP A 134 9.89 19.33 4.70
N LEU A 135 10.81 19.01 3.79
CA LEU A 135 12.21 18.74 4.11
C LEU A 135 13.00 20.01 4.49
N ASP A 136 12.53 21.20 4.09
CA ASP A 136 13.18 22.46 4.48
C ASP A 136 13.02 22.71 5.99
N ARG A 137 11.86 22.32 6.55
CA ARG A 137 11.56 22.42 7.98
C ARG A 137 12.01 21.19 8.78
N HIS A 138 11.92 20.01 8.18
CA HIS A 138 12.31 18.75 8.80
C HIS A 138 13.24 17.96 7.86
N PRO A 139 14.54 18.32 7.83
CA PRO A 139 15.50 17.67 6.92
C PRO A 139 15.82 16.22 7.32
N GLU A 140 15.59 15.85 8.57
CA GLU A 140 15.78 14.50 9.09
C GLU A 140 14.41 13.85 9.33
N LEU A 141 14.25 12.62 8.81
CA LEU A 141 13.05 11.81 8.97
C LEU A 141 13.36 10.64 9.90
N ASP A 142 12.47 10.35 10.85
CA ASP A 142 12.59 9.20 11.76
C ASP A 142 12.18 7.90 11.07
N VAL A 143 11.20 7.97 10.18
CA VAL A 143 10.76 6.83 9.38
C VAL A 143 10.21 7.30 8.04
N ALA A 144 10.45 6.58 6.96
CA ALA A 144 9.79 6.81 5.68
C ALA A 144 9.09 5.54 5.21
N ILE A 145 7.84 5.64 4.77
CA ILE A 145 7.03 4.53 4.26
C ILE A 145 6.73 4.81 2.79
N ASP A 146 7.18 3.93 1.89
CA ASP A 146 6.96 4.10 0.44
C ASP A 146 6.79 2.76 -0.28
N GLY A 147 6.03 2.73 -1.37
CA GLY A 147 5.89 1.55 -2.22
C GLY A 147 7.15 1.29 -3.04
N ALA A 148 7.24 0.14 -3.70
CA ALA A 148 8.23 -0.09 -4.76
C ALA A 148 7.61 -0.84 -5.93
N ASP A 149 8.15 -0.62 -7.13
CA ASP A 149 7.70 -1.30 -8.35
C ASP A 149 8.26 -2.73 -8.36
N GLU A 150 9.55 -2.87 -8.04
CA GLU A 150 10.23 -4.17 -7.91
C GLU A 150 11.14 -4.19 -6.69
N VAL A 151 11.31 -5.38 -6.10
CA VAL A 151 12.17 -5.61 -4.93
C VAL A 151 12.87 -6.96 -5.10
N ASP A 152 14.20 -6.93 -5.06
CA ASP A 152 15.00 -8.15 -5.11
C ASP A 152 15.16 -8.80 -3.70
N ALA A 153 15.97 -9.85 -3.60
CA ALA A 153 16.25 -10.51 -2.33
C ALA A 153 17.22 -9.74 -1.42
N ALA A 154 18.03 -8.84 -1.99
CA ALA A 154 18.93 -7.95 -1.25
C ALA A 154 18.22 -6.67 -0.78
N LEU A 155 16.92 -6.55 -1.08
CA LEU A 155 16.10 -5.37 -0.83
C LEU A 155 16.56 -4.15 -1.64
N THR A 156 17.19 -4.36 -2.79
CA THR A 156 17.32 -3.30 -3.79
C THR A 156 15.94 -3.03 -4.38
N LEU A 157 15.59 -1.75 -4.50
CA LEU A 157 14.28 -1.30 -4.93
C LEU A 157 14.36 -0.64 -6.30
N ILE A 158 13.43 -0.97 -7.19
CA ILE A 158 13.08 -0.12 -8.34
C ILE A 158 11.84 0.68 -7.95
N LYS A 159 11.89 1.99 -8.17
CA LYS A 159 10.83 2.95 -7.87
C LYS A 159 10.67 3.94 -9.00
N GLY A 160 9.52 4.58 -9.08
CA GLY A 160 9.26 5.70 -10.00
C GLY A 160 8.41 5.33 -11.22
N GLY A 161 7.65 4.22 -11.17
CA GLY A 161 6.70 3.87 -12.22
C GLY A 161 5.41 4.71 -12.25
N GLY A 162 5.20 5.58 -11.26
CA GLY A 162 4.02 6.46 -11.12
C GLY A 162 4.16 7.82 -11.77
#